data_AF-A0A2M9Z856-F1
#
_entry.id   AF-A0A2M9Z856-F1
#
_cell.length_a   1.000
_cell.length_b   1.000
_cell.length_c   1.000
_cell.angle_alpha   90.00
_cell.angle_beta   90.00
_cell.angle_gamma   90.00
#
_symmetry.space_group_name_H-M   'P 1'
#
loop_
_entity.id
_entity.type
_entity.pdbx_description
1 polymer ?
#
loop_
_entity_poly.entity_id
_entity_poly.type
_entity_poly.pdbx_seq_one_letter_code
_entity_poly.pdbx_strand_id
1 'polypeptide(L)'
;MDFGIRRKKRFSNPGGNYFYSEQSPKRCSTIKPNGLKDIRSNLGNYIPKPIQKINLSKPRMIKILFENDKEVRIEESATDKSLLQISLDSGIPHTHACGGNARCSTCRVLVQEGAEHLLPRNEKETLLAHRKGFPENVRLACQTKINGDVKVRRLVIDDADQILASTFSDLVSGTEKPVAVLFSDIRGFTGFSETHLPYDVIHILNRYFYRMGDKVLKYGGTIDKYIGDGLMAVFGLTDSTPLDMNLSAVRCALEMGSELEQLNIYLKNHLGSEFQIGIGINYGTAILGKLGHPLSMSFTAIGDTVNSASRIESTTKKAATRLLVSEKVYEIVKDWIVKGRTFETKLKGKTGTYKVYEILSVKPSPKENSWEETKYRIWDSIDPTEAGAWIRMVFHASAIFSAEEEWLGIEGSIRFPSILNQEDNKGVKKQVETLVRIREEMEKEGRWEVPSLSDMIAVSGSLAVQKAGGPSIPILPGRKDSEYPSGRMLMPTDSPDAKDSLRYFSKMGLSVRDTVLLLGVHTLGWHSKGSFTDTPNLFNNHYFRDLLLDGGIRMLATDRALLGLEETKRMVMEYALDEPRFYSDFTDLYRRLVEQKRLEES
;
A
#
# COMPACT_ATOMS: atom_id res chain seq x y z
N MET A 1 29.57 45.47 37.60
CA MET A 1 29.48 46.48 36.53
C MET A 1 28.03 46.55 36.12
N ASP A 2 27.54 47.76 36.04
CA ASP A 2 26.22 48.18 36.46
C ASP A 2 25.43 48.75 35.26
N PHE A 3 24.11 48.87 35.42
CA PHE A 3 23.13 49.58 34.56
C PHE A 3 22.70 48.91 33.24
N GLY A 4 21.44 49.00 32.80
CA GLY A 4 20.34 49.83 33.28
C GLY A 4 19.41 50.18 32.10
N ILE A 5 18.12 49.97 32.32
CA ILE A 5 17.00 50.37 31.47
C ILE A 5 16.89 51.91 31.41
N ARG A 6 16.65 52.52 30.22
CA ARG A 6 15.62 53.59 30.00
C ARG A 6 15.60 54.19 28.57
N ARG A 7 14.41 54.05 27.95
CA ARG A 7 13.52 55.12 27.38
C ARG A 7 14.14 56.30 26.60
N LYS A 8 13.71 56.52 25.34
CA LYS A 8 12.64 57.47 24.87
C LYS A 8 12.72 57.74 23.35
N LYS A 9 11.57 57.60 22.65
CA LYS A 9 10.90 58.58 21.73
C LYS A 9 11.78 59.72 21.17
N ARG A 10 11.82 60.07 19.86
CA ARG A 10 10.71 60.59 19.00
C ARG A 10 11.22 61.01 17.58
N PHE A 11 10.34 60.90 16.57
CA PHE A 11 10.25 61.60 15.24
C PHE A 11 11.44 61.47 14.25
N SER A 12 11.29 61.31 12.93
CA SER A 12 10.25 61.72 11.96
C SER A 12 10.34 60.93 10.62
N ASN A 13 9.16 60.74 9.98
CA ASN A 13 8.77 60.25 8.63
C ASN A 13 9.66 60.63 7.40
N PRO A 14 9.40 60.15 6.14
CA PRO A 14 8.30 59.29 5.61
C PRO A 14 8.68 58.22 4.54
N GLY A 15 7.71 57.37 4.13
CA GLY A 15 7.69 56.78 2.77
C GLY A 15 6.90 55.47 2.54
N GLY A 16 5.59 55.57 2.31
CA GLY A 16 4.62 54.72 1.54
C GLY A 16 4.80 53.20 1.40
N ASN A 17 3.81 52.37 1.82
CA ASN A 17 2.58 51.93 1.11
C ASN A 17 2.79 50.52 0.46
N TYR A 18 2.00 49.44 0.61
CA TYR A 18 0.62 49.15 1.04
C TYR A 18 0.54 47.75 1.70
N PHE A 19 -0.42 47.52 2.61
CA PHE A 19 -0.71 46.25 3.30
C PHE A 19 -2.02 45.60 2.81
N TYR A 20 -2.05 44.25 2.80
CA TYR A 20 -3.26 43.40 2.82
C TYR A 20 -3.42 42.81 4.24
N SER A 21 -4.65 42.75 4.78
CA SER A 21 -5.03 41.76 5.81
C SER A 21 -6.55 41.56 5.94
N GLU A 22 -6.96 40.29 5.91
CA GLU A 22 -7.93 39.54 6.72
C GLU A 22 -9.17 40.21 7.37
N GLN A 23 -10.35 39.54 7.32
CA GLN A 23 -10.98 38.82 8.45
C GLN A 23 -12.45 38.39 8.19
N SER A 24 -12.85 37.34 8.90
CA SER A 24 -14.08 36.51 8.88
C SER A 24 -15.39 37.21 9.30
N PRO A 25 -16.57 36.56 9.14
CA PRO A 25 -17.74 36.90 9.95
C PRO A 25 -18.47 35.71 10.63
N LYS A 26 -19.22 36.11 11.67
CA LYS A 26 -19.93 35.34 12.72
C LYS A 26 -21.36 34.91 12.33
N ARG A 27 -21.89 33.95 13.12
CA ARG A 27 -23.26 33.38 13.15
C ARG A 27 -24.40 34.40 13.37
N CYS A 28 -25.61 34.06 12.90
CA CYS A 28 -26.86 34.54 13.50
C CYS A 28 -28.02 33.52 13.34
N SER A 29 -29.00 33.63 14.23
CA SER A 29 -29.99 32.65 14.70
C SER A 29 -31.41 32.77 14.10
N THR A 30 -32.20 31.71 14.31
CA THR A 30 -33.62 31.44 14.00
C THR A 30 -34.68 32.37 14.64
N ILE A 31 -35.87 32.50 14.01
CA ILE A 31 -37.26 32.35 14.56
C ILE A 31 -38.33 32.48 13.43
N LYS A 32 -39.43 31.70 13.53
CA LYS A 32 -40.64 31.55 12.65
C LYS A 32 -41.86 32.39 13.19
N PRO A 33 -43.16 32.15 12.84
CA PRO A 33 -43.94 32.32 11.59
C PRO A 33 -45.32 33.05 11.75
N ASN A 34 -46.03 33.26 10.62
CA ASN A 34 -47.50 33.39 10.41
C ASN A 34 -48.32 34.62 10.90
N GLY A 35 -49.19 35.14 10.02
CA GLY A 35 -50.40 35.88 10.41
C GLY A 35 -50.99 36.82 9.35
N LEU A 36 -52.06 36.39 8.65
CA LEU A 36 -52.87 37.15 7.69
C LEU A 36 -53.51 38.42 8.27
N LYS A 37 -53.73 39.46 7.44
CA LYS A 37 -55.08 40.00 7.08
C LYS A 37 -55.02 41.34 6.33
N ASP A 38 -55.78 41.36 5.23
CA ASP A 38 -56.63 42.45 4.73
C ASP A 38 -56.08 43.88 4.62
N ILE A 39 -55.71 44.27 3.40
CA ILE A 39 -56.14 45.58 2.86
C ILE A 39 -56.75 45.33 1.47
N ARG A 40 -58.07 45.13 1.45
CA ARG A 40 -58.94 45.36 0.29
C ARG A 40 -59.57 46.74 0.47
N SER A 41 -59.22 47.70 -0.39
CA SER A 41 -60.17 48.68 -0.96
C SER A 41 -59.42 49.69 -1.83
N ASN A 42 -59.33 49.40 -3.12
CA ASN A 42 -59.54 50.40 -4.17
C ASN A 42 -59.82 49.65 -5.48
N LEU A 43 -61.12 49.48 -5.75
CA LEU A 43 -61.65 49.04 -7.03
C LEU A 43 -61.53 50.18 -8.03
N GLY A 44 -60.98 49.90 -9.20
CA GLY A 44 -60.92 50.82 -10.33
C GLY A 44 -60.37 50.14 -11.58
N ASN A 45 -61.24 49.35 -12.23
CA ASN A 45 -61.14 48.78 -13.58
C ASN A 45 -59.85 49.02 -14.37
N TYR A 46 -58.99 48.00 -14.43
CA TYR A 46 -58.16 47.74 -15.59
C TYR A 46 -58.07 46.24 -15.78
N ILE A 47 -58.51 45.74 -16.95
CA ILE A 47 -58.39 44.34 -17.36
C ILE A 47 -57.04 44.22 -18.08
N PRO A 48 -56.00 43.56 -17.51
CA PRO A 48 -54.81 43.21 -18.25
C PRO A 48 -55.04 41.88 -18.97
N LYS A 49 -54.74 41.90 -20.27
CA LYS A 49 -54.83 40.79 -21.24
C LYS A 49 -54.19 39.49 -20.72
N PRO A 50 -54.63 38.30 -21.20
CA PRO A 50 -54.06 37.03 -20.78
C PRO A 50 -52.55 37.00 -21.02
N ILE A 51 -51.80 36.68 -19.96
CA ILE A 51 -50.36 36.45 -19.99
C ILE A 51 -50.11 35.34 -21.01
N GLN A 52 -49.41 35.67 -22.09
CA GLN A 52 -48.95 34.71 -23.08
C GLN A 52 -48.17 33.61 -22.38
N LYS A 53 -48.59 32.36 -22.61
CA LYS A 53 -47.80 31.17 -22.26
C LYS A 53 -46.38 31.40 -22.76
N ILE A 54 -45.42 31.48 -21.84
CA ILE A 54 -44.01 31.37 -22.18
C ILE A 54 -43.86 30.01 -22.83
N ASN A 55 -43.67 30.02 -24.16
CA ASN A 55 -43.37 28.85 -24.95
C ASN A 55 -41.96 28.42 -24.53
N LEU A 56 -41.85 27.56 -23.52
CA LEU A 56 -40.65 26.76 -23.32
C LEU A 56 -40.54 25.88 -24.58
N SER A 57 -39.76 26.34 -25.56
CA SER A 57 -39.36 25.56 -26.71
C SER A 57 -38.88 24.21 -26.19
N LYS A 58 -39.54 23.11 -26.60
CA LYS A 58 -39.13 21.76 -26.22
C LYS A 58 -37.61 21.64 -26.46
N PRO A 59 -36.84 21.16 -25.47
CA PRO A 59 -35.40 21.03 -25.63
C PRO A 59 -35.13 20.17 -26.87
N ARG A 60 -34.22 20.63 -27.73
CA ARG A 60 -33.79 19.87 -28.89
C ARG A 60 -33.14 18.58 -28.38
N MET A 61 -33.64 17.45 -28.87
CA MET A 61 -33.13 16.15 -28.49
C MET A 61 -32.11 15.68 -29.53
N ILE A 62 -30.95 15.23 -29.08
CA ILE A 62 -29.94 14.58 -29.90
C ILE A 62 -30.17 13.07 -29.85
N LYS A 63 -30.19 12.44 -31.02
CA LYS A 63 -30.40 11.01 -31.22
C LYS A 63 -29.06 10.27 -31.35
N ILE A 64 -28.84 9.27 -30.51
CA ILE A 64 -27.63 8.44 -30.52
C ILE A 64 -28.07 7.00 -30.72
N LEU A 65 -27.74 6.41 -31.86
CA LEU A 65 -28.01 5.01 -32.13
C LEU A 65 -26.76 4.18 -31.81
N PHE A 66 -26.80 3.40 -30.73
CA PHE A 66 -25.82 2.37 -30.45
C PHE A 66 -26.22 1.09 -31.20
N GLU A 67 -25.49 0.76 -32.26
CA GLU A 67 -25.76 -0.41 -33.10
C GLU A 67 -25.72 -1.70 -32.27
N ASN A 68 -26.74 -2.55 -32.43
CA ASN A 68 -27.00 -3.79 -31.67
C ASN A 68 -27.41 -3.59 -30.20
N ASP A 69 -27.59 -2.36 -29.72
CA ASP A 69 -28.10 -2.05 -28.40
C ASP A 69 -29.45 -1.33 -28.51
N LYS A 70 -29.46 0.00 -28.30
CA LYS A 70 -30.67 0.82 -28.36
C LYS A 70 -30.38 2.26 -28.80
N GLU A 71 -31.46 2.95 -29.15
CA GLU A 71 -31.47 4.39 -29.34
C GLU A 71 -31.53 5.10 -27.99
N VAL A 72 -30.64 6.08 -27.80
CA VAL A 72 -30.60 6.97 -26.65
C VAL A 72 -30.91 8.38 -27.13
N ARG A 73 -31.74 9.11 -26.37
CA ARG A 73 -32.04 10.52 -26.63
C ARG A 73 -31.57 11.36 -25.46
N ILE A 74 -30.71 12.33 -25.72
CA ILE A 74 -30.22 13.29 -24.72
C ILE A 74 -30.67 14.70 -25.08
N GLU A 75 -30.83 15.56 -24.08
CA GLU A 75 -31.05 16.98 -24.31
C GLU A 75 -29.76 17.63 -24.85
N GLU A 76 -29.88 18.64 -25.71
CA GLU A 76 -28.75 19.41 -26.23
C GLU A 76 -27.89 20.06 -25.12
N SER A 77 -28.49 20.32 -23.95
CA SER A 77 -27.80 20.77 -22.72
C SER A 77 -26.84 19.72 -22.13
N ALA A 78 -26.97 18.44 -22.48
CA ALA A 78 -26.17 17.33 -21.98
C ALA A 78 -24.97 16.97 -22.91
N THR A 79 -24.68 17.79 -23.92
CA THR A 79 -23.57 17.62 -24.89
C THR A 79 -22.18 17.64 -24.25
N ASP A 80 -22.07 18.05 -22.99
CA ASP A 80 -20.83 17.97 -22.21
C ASP A 80 -20.47 16.56 -21.74
N LYS A 81 -21.40 15.60 -21.87
CA LYS A 81 -21.12 14.18 -21.57
C LYS A 81 -20.39 13.51 -22.73
N SER A 82 -19.45 12.62 -22.40
CA SER A 82 -18.82 11.77 -23.41
C SER A 82 -19.77 10.65 -23.85
N LEU A 83 -19.55 10.07 -25.02
CA LEU A 83 -20.29 8.91 -25.52
C LEU A 83 -20.25 7.73 -24.53
N LEU A 84 -19.15 7.56 -23.79
CA LEU A 84 -19.06 6.57 -22.71
C LEU A 84 -20.06 6.89 -21.59
N GLN A 85 -20.07 8.12 -21.08
CA GLN A 85 -20.99 8.51 -20.02
C GLN A 85 -22.45 8.34 -20.46
N ILE A 86 -22.76 8.74 -21.69
CA ILE A 86 -24.12 8.59 -22.24
C ILE A 86 -24.51 7.12 -22.34
N SER A 87 -23.61 6.23 -22.79
CA SER A 87 -23.88 4.80 -22.83
C SER A 87 -24.15 4.21 -21.43
N LEU A 88 -23.29 4.53 -20.45
CA LEU A 88 -23.41 4.01 -19.08
C LEU A 88 -24.66 4.55 -18.37
N ASP A 89 -24.94 5.86 -18.47
CA ASP A 89 -26.14 6.49 -17.91
C ASP A 89 -27.44 5.89 -18.49
N SER A 90 -27.35 5.39 -19.72
CA SER A 90 -28.47 4.74 -20.41
C SER A 90 -28.52 3.23 -20.15
N GLY A 91 -27.67 2.67 -19.30
CA GLY A 91 -27.64 1.23 -19.01
C GLY A 91 -27.14 0.39 -20.19
N ILE A 92 -26.33 0.95 -21.08
CA ILE A 92 -25.61 0.21 -22.13
C ILE A 92 -24.22 -0.12 -21.57
N PRO A 93 -23.90 -1.41 -21.32
CA PRO A 93 -22.57 -1.81 -20.88
C PRO A 93 -21.51 -1.41 -21.90
N HIS A 94 -20.46 -0.72 -21.45
CA HIS A 94 -19.41 -0.22 -22.33
C HIS A 94 -18.05 -0.38 -21.67
N THR A 95 -17.19 -1.22 -22.23
CA THR A 95 -15.90 -1.58 -21.63
C THR A 95 -14.93 -0.39 -21.54
N HIS A 96 -14.43 -0.06 -20.35
CA HIS A 96 -13.57 1.10 -20.12
C HIS A 96 -12.48 0.82 -19.07
N ALA A 97 -11.52 -0.05 -19.39
CA ALA A 97 -10.53 -0.58 -18.44
C ALA A 97 -9.73 0.48 -17.65
N CYS A 98 -9.57 1.70 -18.20
CA CYS A 98 -8.87 2.80 -17.52
C CYS A 98 -9.79 3.81 -16.81
N GLY A 99 -11.06 3.47 -16.58
CA GLY A 99 -12.02 4.41 -15.97
C GLY A 99 -12.42 5.57 -16.88
N GLY A 100 -12.19 5.46 -18.20
CA GLY A 100 -12.51 6.52 -19.16
C GLY A 100 -11.44 7.62 -19.32
N ASN A 101 -10.21 7.38 -18.88
CA ASN A 101 -9.12 8.37 -18.90
C ASN A 101 -8.23 8.36 -20.16
N ALA A 102 -8.66 7.69 -21.23
CA ALA A 102 -7.88 7.48 -22.46
C ALA A 102 -6.49 6.83 -22.25
N ARG A 103 -6.35 6.01 -21.20
CA ARG A 103 -5.17 5.15 -20.96
C ARG A 103 -5.31 3.74 -21.54
N CYS A 104 -6.51 3.41 -22.06
CA CYS A 104 -6.79 2.16 -22.75
C CYS A 104 -7.60 2.44 -24.04
N SER A 105 -7.70 1.43 -24.91
CA SER A 105 -8.52 1.49 -26.13
C SER A 105 -9.77 0.60 -26.07
N THR A 106 -10.25 0.22 -24.88
CA THR A 106 -11.39 -0.71 -24.76
C THR A 106 -12.72 -0.04 -25.07
N CYS A 107 -12.87 1.26 -24.80
CA CYS A 107 -14.10 2.03 -25.05
C CYS A 107 -14.24 2.50 -26.51
N ARG A 108 -13.58 1.83 -27.46
CA ARG A 108 -13.59 2.27 -28.85
C ARG A 108 -14.98 2.09 -29.45
N VAL A 109 -15.38 3.08 -30.22
CA VAL A 109 -16.55 3.02 -31.08
C VAL A 109 -16.15 3.28 -32.53
N LEU A 110 -16.82 2.59 -33.44
CA LEU A 110 -16.82 2.88 -34.86
C LEU A 110 -18.00 3.82 -35.14
N VAL A 111 -17.72 5.00 -35.65
CA VAL A 111 -18.72 5.97 -36.10
C VAL A 111 -19.19 5.54 -37.48
N GLN A 112 -20.48 5.27 -37.62
CA GLN A 112 -21.10 4.85 -38.88
C GLN A 112 -21.75 6.04 -39.60
N GLU A 113 -22.43 6.90 -38.86
CA GLU A 113 -23.15 8.08 -39.38
C GLU A 113 -23.00 9.25 -38.39
N GLY A 114 -23.03 10.49 -38.89
CA GLY A 114 -22.96 11.71 -38.07
C GLY A 114 -21.55 12.11 -37.62
N ALA A 115 -20.50 11.76 -38.38
CA ALA A 115 -19.11 12.08 -38.03
C ALA A 115 -18.86 13.60 -37.86
N GLU A 116 -19.58 14.41 -38.64
CA GLU A 116 -19.60 15.87 -38.59
C GLU A 116 -20.16 16.45 -37.27
N HIS A 117 -20.91 15.65 -36.52
CA HIS A 117 -21.48 16.03 -35.23
C HIS A 117 -20.58 15.66 -34.03
N LEU A 118 -19.39 15.12 -34.28
CA LEU A 118 -18.42 14.83 -33.24
C LEU A 118 -17.54 16.03 -33.00
N LEU A 119 -17.26 16.31 -31.71
CA LEU A 119 -16.20 17.25 -31.40
C LEU A 119 -14.83 16.70 -31.84
N PRO A 120 -13.88 17.59 -32.23
CA PRO A 120 -12.53 17.19 -32.58
C PRO A 120 -11.88 16.32 -31.49
N ARG A 121 -10.95 15.45 -31.88
CA ARG A 121 -10.19 14.66 -30.91
C ARG A 121 -9.51 15.61 -29.93
N ASN A 122 -9.71 15.39 -28.64
CA ASN A 122 -8.92 16.08 -27.64
C ASN A 122 -7.47 15.56 -27.65
N GLU A 123 -6.58 16.19 -26.87
CA GLU A 123 -5.16 15.82 -26.83
C GLU A 123 -4.94 14.34 -26.48
N LYS A 124 -5.66 13.83 -25.47
CA LYS A 124 -5.53 12.45 -25.01
C LYS A 124 -5.95 11.44 -26.08
N GLU A 125 -7.07 11.68 -26.75
CA GLU A 125 -7.55 10.85 -27.85
C GLU A 125 -6.62 10.91 -29.05
N THR A 126 -6.13 12.10 -29.41
CA THR A 126 -5.20 12.31 -30.52
C THR A 126 -3.90 11.52 -30.31
N LEU A 127 -3.32 11.60 -29.12
CA LEU A 127 -2.11 10.86 -28.77
C LEU A 127 -2.30 9.34 -28.89
N LEU A 128 -3.42 8.80 -28.37
CA LEU A 128 -3.67 7.37 -28.42
C LEU A 128 -3.99 6.90 -29.85
N ALA A 129 -4.77 7.68 -30.59
CA ALA A 129 -5.13 7.40 -31.97
C ALA A 129 -3.91 7.37 -32.89
N HIS A 130 -3.01 8.35 -32.76
CA HIS A 130 -1.75 8.37 -33.52
C HIS A 130 -0.88 7.16 -33.16
N ARG A 131 -0.73 6.85 -31.87
CA ARG A 131 0.09 5.72 -31.40
C ARG A 131 -0.42 4.36 -31.89
N LYS A 132 -1.74 4.20 -32.00
CA LYS A 132 -2.38 2.92 -32.37
C LYS A 132 -2.82 2.85 -33.83
N GLY A 133 -2.66 3.91 -34.59
CA GLY A 133 -3.10 3.99 -35.99
C GLY A 133 -4.62 3.92 -36.15
N PHE A 134 -5.39 4.61 -35.30
CA PHE A 134 -6.85 4.61 -35.46
C PHE A 134 -7.27 5.44 -36.68
N PRO A 135 -8.10 4.89 -37.58
CA PRO A 135 -8.71 5.68 -38.65
C PRO A 135 -9.64 6.76 -38.05
N GLU A 136 -10.01 7.78 -38.84
CA GLU A 136 -10.80 8.93 -38.34
C GLU A 136 -12.16 8.53 -37.77
N ASN A 137 -12.80 7.53 -38.38
CA ASN A 137 -14.09 6.99 -37.96
C ASN A 137 -14.02 6.08 -36.73
N VAL A 138 -12.83 5.81 -36.17
CA VAL A 138 -12.68 5.12 -34.89
C VAL A 138 -12.35 6.13 -33.81
N ARG A 139 -13.19 6.16 -32.78
CA ARG A 139 -13.13 7.14 -31.70
C ARG A 139 -13.07 6.47 -30.33
N LEU A 140 -12.53 7.15 -29.34
CA LEU A 140 -12.62 6.73 -27.94
C LEU A 140 -13.91 7.29 -27.34
N ALA A 141 -14.88 6.44 -27.01
CA ALA A 141 -16.16 6.90 -26.47
C ALA A 141 -15.99 7.73 -25.19
N CYS A 142 -14.96 7.46 -24.38
CA CYS A 142 -14.68 8.22 -23.16
C CYS A 142 -14.21 9.66 -23.40
N GLN A 143 -13.65 9.94 -24.57
CA GLN A 143 -13.15 11.28 -24.95
C GLN A 143 -14.06 11.99 -25.95
N THR A 144 -14.90 11.23 -26.65
CA THR A 144 -15.74 11.76 -27.73
C THR A 144 -17.00 12.37 -27.16
N LYS A 145 -17.15 13.67 -27.39
CA LYS A 145 -18.40 14.42 -27.17
C LYS A 145 -19.08 14.66 -28.52
N ILE A 146 -20.38 14.90 -28.50
CA ILE A 146 -21.20 15.09 -29.70
C ILE A 146 -22.07 16.34 -29.57
N ASN A 147 -22.48 16.93 -30.70
CA ASN A 147 -23.37 18.09 -30.77
C ASN A 147 -24.58 17.89 -31.71
N GLY A 148 -24.80 16.66 -32.18
CA GLY A 148 -25.86 16.29 -33.13
C GLY A 148 -26.02 14.79 -33.23
N ASP A 149 -26.91 14.35 -34.10
CA ASP A 149 -27.31 12.94 -34.20
C ASP A 149 -26.16 12.07 -34.71
N VAL A 150 -25.94 10.92 -34.09
CA VAL A 150 -24.85 10.00 -34.43
C VAL A 150 -25.30 8.55 -34.38
N LYS A 151 -24.67 7.72 -35.21
CA LYS A 151 -24.76 6.26 -35.14
C LYS A 151 -23.39 5.67 -34.89
N VAL A 152 -23.27 4.89 -33.83
CA VAL A 152 -22.00 4.31 -33.38
C VAL A 152 -22.16 2.82 -33.10
N ARG A 153 -21.13 2.05 -33.44
CA ARG A 153 -20.99 0.64 -33.05
C ARG A 153 -19.86 0.51 -32.04
N ARG A 154 -20.11 -0.10 -30.89
CA ARG A 154 -19.04 -0.47 -29.95
C ARG A 154 -18.11 -1.49 -30.64
N LEU A 155 -16.79 -1.31 -30.52
CA LEU A 155 -15.83 -2.25 -31.15
C LEU A 155 -15.42 -3.40 -30.23
N VAL A 156 -15.77 -3.31 -28.96
CA VAL A 156 -15.52 -4.30 -27.92
C VAL A 156 -16.89 -4.65 -27.34
N ILE A 157 -17.44 -5.79 -27.75
CA ILE A 157 -18.84 -6.21 -27.45
C ILE A 157 -18.90 -7.61 -26.82
N ASP A 158 -17.79 -8.34 -26.64
CA ASP A 158 -17.91 -9.75 -26.26
C ASP A 158 -18.58 -9.93 -24.87
N ASP A 159 -19.38 -10.99 -24.74
CA ASP A 159 -20.14 -11.28 -23.51
C ASP A 159 -19.20 -11.47 -22.31
N ALA A 160 -17.96 -11.91 -22.56
CA ALA A 160 -16.92 -12.03 -21.56
C ALA A 160 -16.50 -10.65 -20.99
N ASP A 161 -16.33 -9.63 -21.83
CA ASP A 161 -16.01 -8.25 -21.47
C ASP A 161 -17.17 -7.59 -20.75
N GLN A 162 -18.42 -7.93 -21.10
CA GLN A 162 -19.61 -7.46 -20.38
C GLN A 162 -19.69 -8.04 -18.96
N ILE A 163 -19.41 -9.34 -18.79
CA ILE A 163 -19.34 -10.00 -17.48
C ILE A 163 -18.18 -9.42 -16.64
N LEU A 164 -17.00 -9.25 -17.25
CA LEU A 164 -15.84 -8.66 -16.59
C LEU A 164 -16.06 -7.20 -16.17
N ALA A 165 -16.70 -6.40 -17.03
CA ALA A 165 -16.99 -4.99 -16.74
C ALA A 165 -18.10 -4.80 -15.70
N SER A 166 -19.09 -5.69 -15.64
CA SER A 166 -20.24 -5.58 -14.72
C SER A 166 -19.99 -6.23 -13.35
N THR A 167 -19.18 -7.29 -13.29
CA THR A 167 -18.99 -8.09 -12.06
C THR A 167 -17.71 -7.70 -11.31
N PHE A 168 -16.72 -7.09 -11.99
CA PHE A 168 -15.38 -6.92 -11.44
C PHE A 168 -14.76 -5.54 -11.66
N SER A 169 -15.54 -4.48 -11.98
CA SER A 169 -14.97 -3.15 -12.28
C SER A 169 -14.04 -2.64 -11.18
N ASP A 170 -14.43 -2.84 -9.91
CA ASP A 170 -13.66 -2.34 -8.76
C ASP A 170 -12.50 -3.28 -8.40
N LEU A 171 -12.62 -4.59 -8.70
CA LEU A 171 -11.61 -5.62 -8.41
C LEU A 171 -10.51 -5.74 -9.47
N VAL A 172 -10.80 -5.36 -10.73
CA VAL A 172 -9.89 -5.47 -11.90
C VAL A 172 -9.31 -4.12 -12.30
N SER A 173 -9.78 -3.01 -11.70
CA SER A 173 -9.21 -1.69 -11.99
C SER A 173 -7.74 -1.61 -11.57
N GLY A 174 -6.87 -1.36 -12.55
CA GLY A 174 -5.45 -1.14 -12.31
C GLY A 174 -5.18 0.32 -11.96
N THR A 175 -4.33 0.56 -10.97
CA THR A 175 -3.86 1.89 -10.58
C THR A 175 -2.52 2.20 -11.23
N GLU A 176 -2.37 3.42 -11.76
CA GLU A 176 -1.12 3.84 -12.39
C GLU A 176 -0.19 4.45 -11.34
N LYS A 177 0.99 3.84 -11.11
CA LYS A 177 1.94 4.29 -10.07
C LYS A 177 3.39 4.24 -10.58
N PRO A 178 4.26 5.22 -10.23
CA PRO A 178 5.70 5.07 -10.40
C PRO A 178 6.23 3.97 -9.47
N VAL A 179 7.01 3.05 -10.02
CA VAL A 179 7.60 1.94 -9.28
C VAL A 179 9.02 1.64 -9.77
N ALA A 180 9.85 1.10 -8.90
CA ALA A 180 11.09 0.43 -9.30
C ALA A 180 10.83 -1.08 -9.37
N VAL A 181 11.16 -1.69 -10.50
CA VAL A 181 10.93 -3.11 -10.78
C VAL A 181 12.27 -3.80 -10.86
N LEU A 182 12.44 -4.88 -10.10
CA LEU A 182 13.61 -5.74 -10.07
C LEU A 182 13.24 -7.10 -10.65
N PHE A 183 14.02 -7.57 -11.61
CA PHE A 183 14.03 -8.96 -12.04
C PHE A 183 15.36 -9.60 -11.65
N SER A 184 15.31 -10.81 -11.11
CA SER A 184 16.49 -11.64 -10.88
C SER A 184 16.28 -13.02 -11.49
N ASP A 185 17.33 -13.58 -12.08
CA ASP A 185 17.29 -14.91 -12.70
C ASP A 185 18.62 -15.66 -12.48
N ILE A 186 18.54 -16.99 -12.27
CA ILE A 186 19.73 -17.83 -12.07
C ILE A 186 20.38 -18.11 -13.42
N ARG A 187 21.71 -18.09 -13.47
CA ARG A 187 22.47 -18.38 -14.68
C ARG A 187 22.71 -19.87 -14.80
N GLY A 188 22.33 -20.43 -15.95
CA GLY A 188 22.61 -21.83 -16.29
C GLY A 188 21.77 -22.83 -15.50
N PHE A 189 20.67 -22.40 -14.86
CA PHE A 189 19.86 -23.26 -14.02
C PHE A 189 19.28 -24.48 -14.76
N THR A 190 18.94 -24.36 -16.04
CA THR A 190 18.48 -25.50 -16.85
C THR A 190 19.46 -26.67 -16.78
N GLY A 191 20.76 -26.42 -16.96
CA GLY A 191 21.79 -27.46 -16.87
C GLY A 191 21.93 -28.05 -15.46
N PHE A 192 21.72 -27.24 -14.42
CA PHE A 192 21.64 -27.73 -13.04
C PHE A 192 20.44 -28.67 -12.86
N SER A 193 19.25 -28.30 -13.36
CA SER A 193 18.04 -29.09 -13.22
C SER A 193 18.05 -30.41 -14.01
N GLU A 194 18.80 -30.47 -15.11
CA GLU A 194 18.96 -31.69 -15.92
C GLU A 194 19.88 -32.73 -15.26
N THR A 195 20.77 -32.28 -14.37
CA THR A 195 21.80 -33.12 -13.74
C THR A 195 21.46 -33.55 -12.30
N HIS A 196 20.34 -33.07 -11.75
CA HIS A 196 19.91 -33.31 -10.37
C HIS A 196 18.49 -33.89 -10.32
N LEU A 197 18.19 -34.61 -9.24
CA LEU A 197 16.86 -35.16 -9.03
C LEU A 197 15.84 -34.03 -8.78
N PRO A 198 14.59 -34.15 -9.26
CA PRO A 198 13.59 -33.08 -9.13
C PRO A 198 13.35 -32.60 -7.69
N TYR A 199 13.38 -33.48 -6.70
CA TYR A 199 13.21 -33.10 -5.29
C TYR A 199 14.40 -32.29 -4.75
N ASP A 200 15.62 -32.60 -5.19
CA ASP A 200 16.82 -31.82 -4.83
C ASP A 200 16.74 -30.42 -5.47
N VAL A 201 16.32 -30.36 -6.74
CA VAL A 201 16.10 -29.10 -7.46
C VAL A 201 15.08 -28.22 -6.73
N ILE A 202 13.93 -28.78 -6.33
CA ILE A 202 12.91 -28.07 -5.56
C ILE A 202 13.45 -27.61 -4.20
N HIS A 203 14.19 -28.47 -3.49
CA HIS A 203 14.77 -28.12 -2.20
C HIS A 203 15.72 -26.92 -2.32
N ILE A 204 16.60 -26.92 -3.32
CA ILE A 204 17.56 -25.84 -3.56
C ILE A 204 16.85 -24.57 -4.03
N LEU A 205 15.88 -24.67 -4.94
CA LEU A 205 15.10 -23.51 -5.38
C LEU A 205 14.37 -22.85 -4.21
N ASN A 206 13.75 -23.63 -3.32
CA ASN A 206 13.09 -23.09 -2.14
C ASN A 206 14.07 -22.38 -1.20
N ARG A 207 15.28 -22.91 -1.00
CA ARG A 207 16.33 -22.22 -0.23
C ARG A 207 16.78 -20.92 -0.90
N TYR A 208 16.93 -20.93 -2.22
CA TYR A 208 17.26 -19.74 -2.99
C TYR A 208 16.16 -18.68 -2.86
N PHE A 209 14.90 -19.04 -3.15
CA PHE A 209 13.77 -18.12 -3.09
C PHE A 209 13.51 -17.59 -1.69
N TYR A 210 13.69 -18.40 -0.65
CA TYR A 210 13.61 -17.93 0.74
C TYR A 210 14.64 -16.83 0.99
N ARG A 211 15.92 -17.07 0.65
CA ARG A 211 17.01 -16.13 0.88
C ARG A 211 16.85 -14.85 0.06
N MET A 212 16.49 -14.96 -1.22
CA MET A 212 16.32 -13.80 -2.09
C MET A 212 15.06 -13.01 -1.74
N GLY A 213 13.96 -13.71 -1.44
CA GLY A 213 12.70 -13.10 -1.02
C GLY A 213 12.84 -12.33 0.29
N ASP A 214 13.59 -12.86 1.26
CA ASP A 214 13.88 -12.16 2.52
C ASP A 214 14.55 -10.80 2.28
N LYS A 215 15.48 -10.70 1.32
CA LYS A 215 16.11 -9.42 0.94
C LYS A 215 15.13 -8.46 0.28
N VAL A 216 14.24 -8.95 -0.58
CA VAL A 216 13.18 -8.11 -1.17
C VAL A 216 12.32 -7.50 -0.07
N LEU A 217 11.86 -8.31 0.88
CA LEU A 217 11.00 -7.86 1.97
C LEU A 217 11.75 -6.91 2.92
N LYS A 218 12.99 -7.23 3.28
CA LYS A 218 13.87 -6.38 4.11
C LYS A 218 13.94 -4.95 3.59
N TYR A 219 14.13 -4.78 2.29
CA TYR A 219 14.23 -3.45 1.66
C TYR A 219 12.87 -2.85 1.25
N GLY A 220 11.77 -3.35 1.81
CA GLY A 220 10.42 -2.81 1.58
C GLY A 220 9.86 -3.09 0.18
N GLY A 221 10.45 -4.04 -0.54
CA GLY A 221 9.92 -4.54 -1.80
C GLY A 221 8.80 -5.56 -1.57
N THR A 222 7.96 -5.74 -2.57
CA THR A 222 6.97 -6.80 -2.62
C THR A 222 7.33 -7.79 -3.72
N ILE A 223 7.36 -9.07 -3.38
CA ILE A 223 7.55 -10.14 -4.37
C ILE A 223 6.26 -10.24 -5.18
N ASP A 224 6.35 -9.97 -6.47
CA ASP A 224 5.21 -10.03 -7.39
C ASP A 224 4.92 -11.48 -7.77
N LYS A 225 5.96 -12.19 -8.24
CA LYS A 225 5.90 -13.63 -8.52
C LYS A 225 7.28 -14.25 -8.70
N TYR A 226 7.33 -15.57 -8.56
CA TYR A 226 8.44 -16.41 -9.03
C TYR A 226 8.18 -16.85 -10.46
N ILE A 227 9.20 -16.83 -11.32
CA ILE A 227 9.11 -17.12 -12.76
C ILE A 227 10.20 -18.13 -13.12
N GLY A 228 9.87 -19.41 -13.11
CA GLY A 228 10.87 -20.46 -13.26
C GLY A 228 11.84 -20.44 -12.08
N ASP A 229 13.12 -20.20 -12.37
CA ASP A 229 14.22 -20.00 -11.41
C ASP A 229 14.47 -18.52 -11.04
N GLY A 230 13.74 -17.61 -11.67
CA GLY A 230 13.80 -16.17 -11.39
C GLY A 230 12.70 -15.66 -10.46
N LEU A 231 12.81 -14.39 -10.09
CA LEU A 231 11.78 -13.66 -9.36
C LEU A 231 11.60 -12.24 -9.89
N MET A 232 10.40 -11.71 -9.71
CA MET A 232 10.05 -10.32 -9.95
C MET A 232 9.66 -9.67 -8.63
N ALA A 233 10.22 -8.49 -8.35
CA ALA A 233 9.89 -7.67 -7.21
C ALA A 233 9.54 -6.23 -7.61
N VAL A 234 8.64 -5.61 -6.86
CA VAL A 234 8.17 -4.24 -7.07
C VAL A 234 8.41 -3.44 -5.80
N PHE A 235 9.04 -2.29 -5.97
CA PHE A 235 9.31 -1.31 -4.92
C PHE A 235 8.50 -0.04 -5.20
N GLY A 236 8.05 0.61 -4.13
CA GLY A 236 7.22 1.81 -4.21
C GLY A 236 5.71 1.56 -4.18
N LEU A 237 5.26 0.41 -3.66
CA LEU A 237 3.83 0.15 -3.45
C LEU A 237 3.25 0.98 -2.30
N THR A 238 4.07 1.33 -1.31
CA THR A 238 3.74 2.26 -0.23
C THR A 238 4.16 3.70 -0.59
N ASP A 239 3.86 4.66 0.28
CA ASP A 239 4.33 6.04 0.11
C ASP A 239 5.85 6.10 0.28
N SER A 240 6.55 6.36 -0.81
CA SER A 240 8.01 6.44 -0.87
C SER A 240 8.42 7.41 -1.97
N THR A 241 9.52 8.13 -1.75
CA THR A 241 10.05 9.01 -2.78
C THR A 241 10.68 8.18 -3.91
N PRO A 242 10.81 8.73 -5.13
CA PRO A 242 11.56 8.07 -6.19
C PRO A 242 12.98 7.68 -5.77
N LEU A 243 13.66 8.50 -4.97
CA LEU A 243 14.99 8.19 -4.46
C LEU A 243 14.96 6.95 -3.56
N ASP A 244 14.07 6.91 -2.57
CA ASP A 244 14.01 5.83 -1.60
C ASP A 244 13.73 4.48 -2.26
N MET A 245 12.69 4.39 -3.11
CA MET A 245 12.31 3.12 -3.73
C MET A 245 13.39 2.58 -4.68
N ASN A 246 14.10 3.47 -5.39
CA ASN A 246 15.17 3.07 -6.30
C ASN A 246 16.43 2.64 -5.52
N LEU A 247 16.78 3.37 -4.47
CA LEU A 247 17.92 3.04 -3.64
C LEU A 247 17.70 1.72 -2.88
N SER A 248 16.48 1.48 -2.37
CA SER A 248 16.08 0.21 -1.78
C SER A 248 16.20 -0.96 -2.76
N ALA A 249 15.72 -0.81 -4.00
CA ALA A 249 15.86 -1.85 -5.03
C ALA A 249 17.35 -2.15 -5.33
N VAL A 250 18.20 -1.13 -5.39
CA VAL A 250 19.65 -1.28 -5.61
C VAL A 250 20.32 -1.98 -4.42
N ARG A 251 20.01 -1.58 -3.17
CA ARG A 251 20.53 -2.24 -1.97
C ARG A 251 20.12 -3.71 -1.93
N CYS A 252 18.84 -3.99 -2.19
CA CYS A 252 18.31 -5.35 -2.30
C CYS A 252 19.13 -6.18 -3.29
N ALA A 253 19.36 -5.67 -4.50
CA ALA A 253 20.11 -6.38 -5.52
C ALA A 253 21.57 -6.68 -5.12
N LEU A 254 22.23 -5.73 -4.45
CA LEU A 254 23.60 -5.93 -3.96
C LEU A 254 23.63 -6.97 -2.83
N GLU A 255 22.69 -6.92 -1.89
CA GLU A 255 22.64 -7.86 -0.76
C GLU A 255 22.20 -9.27 -1.17
N MET A 256 21.31 -9.40 -2.18
CA MET A 256 21.07 -10.67 -2.89
C MET A 256 22.36 -11.27 -3.46
N GLY A 257 23.27 -10.39 -3.89
CA GLY A 257 24.60 -10.75 -4.36
C GLY A 257 25.41 -11.50 -3.29
N SER A 258 25.56 -10.87 -2.13
CA SER A 258 26.25 -11.40 -0.96
C SER A 258 25.57 -12.64 -0.38
N GLU A 259 24.25 -12.66 -0.37
CA GLU A 259 23.45 -13.78 0.13
C GLU A 259 23.62 -15.04 -0.74
N LEU A 260 23.72 -14.86 -2.06
CA LEU A 260 24.02 -15.97 -2.97
C LEU A 260 25.40 -16.55 -2.71
N GLU A 261 26.39 -15.74 -2.34
CA GLU A 261 27.72 -16.23 -2.01
C GLU A 261 27.70 -17.14 -0.79
N GLN A 262 26.89 -16.81 0.23
CA GLN A 262 26.67 -17.69 1.38
C GLN A 262 25.96 -18.99 0.97
N LEU A 263 24.94 -18.91 0.11
CA LEU A 263 24.26 -20.11 -0.41
C LEU A 263 25.23 -20.98 -1.23
N ASN A 264 26.13 -20.39 -2.01
CA ASN A 264 27.10 -21.10 -2.81
C ASN A 264 28.11 -21.90 -1.97
N ILE A 265 28.41 -21.48 -0.74
CA ILE A 265 29.21 -22.31 0.18
C ILE A 265 28.49 -23.64 0.45
N TYR A 266 27.18 -23.58 0.71
CA TYR A 266 26.36 -24.77 0.90
C TYR A 266 26.28 -25.62 -0.38
N LEU A 267 26.04 -25.00 -1.54
CA LEU A 267 25.92 -25.71 -2.83
C LEU A 267 27.23 -26.41 -3.24
N LYS A 268 28.38 -25.76 -3.02
CA LYS A 268 29.69 -26.35 -3.29
C LYS A 268 29.94 -27.58 -2.41
N ASN A 269 29.63 -27.47 -1.12
CA ASN A 269 29.88 -28.55 -0.16
C ASN A 269 28.97 -29.77 -0.34
N HIS A 270 27.74 -29.59 -0.82
CA HIS A 270 26.74 -30.68 -0.88
C HIS A 270 26.43 -31.17 -2.29
N LEU A 271 26.59 -30.31 -3.32
CA LEU A 271 26.15 -30.58 -4.69
C LEU A 271 27.23 -30.29 -5.74
N GLY A 272 28.44 -29.90 -5.33
CA GLY A 272 29.55 -29.57 -6.26
C GLY A 272 29.20 -28.47 -7.27
N SER A 273 28.22 -27.62 -6.95
CA SER A 273 27.63 -26.66 -7.87
C SER A 273 27.75 -25.23 -7.33
N GLU A 274 27.70 -24.25 -8.23
CA GLU A 274 27.71 -22.82 -7.90
C GLU A 274 26.71 -22.07 -8.78
N PHE A 275 25.90 -21.22 -8.17
CA PHE A 275 24.98 -20.37 -8.88
C PHE A 275 25.56 -18.97 -9.10
N GLN A 276 25.22 -18.41 -10.24
CA GLN A 276 25.34 -16.98 -10.51
C GLN A 276 23.95 -16.43 -10.79
N ILE A 277 23.75 -15.13 -10.57
CA ILE A 277 22.48 -14.46 -10.86
C ILE A 277 22.72 -13.23 -11.73
N GLY A 278 21.75 -12.94 -12.58
CA GLY A 278 21.60 -11.63 -13.21
C GLY A 278 20.46 -10.87 -12.57
N ILE A 279 20.64 -9.57 -12.37
CA ILE A 279 19.64 -8.67 -11.79
C ILE A 279 19.51 -7.42 -12.66
N GLY A 280 18.27 -7.11 -13.05
CA GLY A 280 17.92 -5.93 -13.81
C GLY A 280 16.93 -5.06 -13.07
N ILE A 281 17.23 -3.77 -12.93
CA ILE A 281 16.34 -2.79 -12.29
C ILE A 281 15.94 -1.71 -13.29
N ASN A 282 14.65 -1.39 -13.32
CA ASN A 282 14.14 -0.24 -14.06
C ASN A 282 13.11 0.54 -13.25
N TYR A 283 13.07 1.85 -13.46
CA TYR A 283 12.10 2.75 -12.85
C TYR A 283 11.22 3.43 -13.88
N GLY A 284 9.94 3.53 -13.54
CA GLY A 284 8.95 4.23 -14.34
C GLY A 284 7.53 3.91 -13.91
N THR A 285 6.59 4.43 -14.67
CA THR A 285 5.17 4.20 -14.41
C THR A 285 4.75 2.81 -14.85
N ALA A 286 3.97 2.12 -14.01
CA ALA A 286 3.35 0.84 -14.30
C ALA A 286 1.89 0.83 -13.83
N ILE A 287 1.09 -0.10 -14.36
CA ILE A 287 -0.26 -0.38 -13.89
C ILE A 287 -0.19 -1.49 -12.86
N LEU A 288 -0.66 -1.23 -11.65
CA LEU A 288 -0.75 -2.16 -10.53
C LEU A 288 -2.20 -2.61 -10.35
N GLY A 289 -2.46 -3.91 -10.39
CA GLY A 289 -3.83 -4.41 -10.21
C GLY A 289 -3.89 -5.92 -10.10
N LYS A 290 -5.08 -6.43 -9.78
CA LYS A 290 -5.32 -7.87 -9.80
C LYS A 290 -5.56 -8.32 -11.24
N LEU A 291 -4.82 -9.33 -11.68
CA LEU A 291 -4.96 -9.96 -12.98
C LEU A 291 -5.03 -11.48 -12.81
N GLY A 292 -5.90 -12.13 -13.57
CA GLY A 292 -6.05 -13.58 -13.57
C GLY A 292 -7.48 -14.02 -13.86
N HIS A 293 -7.72 -15.32 -13.73
CA HIS A 293 -9.07 -15.86 -13.72
C HIS A 293 -9.79 -15.41 -12.42
N PRO A 294 -11.11 -15.16 -12.39
CA PRO A 294 -11.79 -14.74 -11.15
C PRO A 294 -11.56 -15.64 -9.93
N LEU A 295 -11.38 -16.95 -10.15
CA LEU A 295 -11.05 -17.93 -9.10
C LEU A 295 -9.55 -17.99 -8.73
N SER A 296 -8.70 -17.28 -9.47
CA SER A 296 -7.24 -17.23 -9.29
C SER A 296 -6.72 -15.87 -9.76
N MET A 297 -7.07 -14.84 -8.99
CA MET A 297 -6.61 -13.47 -9.20
C MET A 297 -5.31 -13.23 -8.43
N SER A 298 -4.32 -12.63 -9.07
CA SER A 298 -3.07 -12.24 -8.41
C SER A 298 -2.79 -10.76 -8.63
N PHE A 299 -2.39 -10.06 -7.58
CA PHE A 299 -1.87 -8.69 -7.72
C PHE A 299 -0.58 -8.73 -8.54
N THR A 300 -0.44 -7.84 -9.52
CA THR A 300 0.79 -7.76 -10.32
C THR A 300 1.00 -6.37 -10.93
N ALA A 301 2.24 -6.06 -11.27
CA ALA A 301 2.61 -4.88 -12.06
C ALA A 301 2.72 -5.19 -13.56
N ILE A 302 2.15 -4.33 -14.40
CA ILE A 302 2.16 -4.48 -15.87
C ILE A 302 2.58 -3.17 -16.51
N GLY A 303 3.37 -3.26 -17.57
CA GLY A 303 3.67 -2.13 -18.44
C GLY A 303 5.05 -2.18 -19.05
N ASP A 304 5.37 -1.13 -19.81
CA ASP A 304 6.66 -0.99 -20.46
C ASP A 304 7.83 -0.95 -19.44
N THR A 305 7.59 -0.41 -18.25
CA THR A 305 8.55 -0.36 -17.14
C THR A 305 8.97 -1.77 -16.72
N VAL A 306 8.01 -2.68 -16.54
CA VAL A 306 8.22 -4.09 -16.16
C VAL A 306 8.98 -4.83 -17.25
N ASN A 307 8.53 -4.70 -18.50
CA ASN A 307 9.20 -5.32 -19.65
C ASN A 307 10.65 -4.85 -19.83
N SER A 308 10.93 -3.59 -19.52
CA SER A 308 12.30 -3.05 -19.60
C SER A 308 13.20 -3.64 -18.52
N ALA A 309 12.71 -3.78 -17.27
CA ALA A 309 13.47 -4.40 -16.18
C ALA A 309 13.90 -5.83 -16.53
N SER A 310 12.98 -6.67 -17.01
CA SER A 310 13.28 -8.04 -17.46
C SER A 310 14.31 -8.06 -18.60
N ARG A 311 14.22 -7.15 -19.58
CA ARG A 311 15.20 -7.10 -20.68
C ARG A 311 16.58 -6.61 -20.23
N ILE A 312 16.63 -5.73 -19.22
CA ILE A 312 17.88 -5.27 -18.60
C ILE A 312 18.52 -6.44 -17.85
N GLU A 313 17.75 -7.20 -17.07
CA GLU A 313 18.21 -8.44 -16.42
C GLU A 313 18.87 -9.34 -17.47
N SER A 314 18.18 -9.61 -18.58
CA SER A 314 18.70 -10.54 -19.59
C SER A 314 19.96 -10.02 -20.30
N THR A 315 20.19 -8.70 -20.27
CA THR A 315 21.41 -8.07 -20.80
C THR A 315 22.63 -8.34 -19.92
N THR A 316 22.44 -8.57 -18.61
CA THR A 316 23.53 -8.81 -17.67
C THR A 316 24.37 -10.04 -18.07
N LYS A 317 23.76 -11.05 -18.72
CA LYS A 317 24.47 -12.21 -19.32
C LYS A 317 25.53 -11.81 -20.34
N LYS A 318 25.18 -10.90 -21.26
CA LYS A 318 26.12 -10.41 -22.29
C LYS A 318 27.16 -9.45 -21.73
N ALA A 319 26.77 -8.68 -20.71
CA ALA A 319 27.62 -7.72 -20.04
C ALA A 319 28.59 -8.37 -19.03
N ALA A 320 28.42 -9.66 -18.72
CA ALA A 320 29.17 -10.38 -17.70
C ALA A 320 29.23 -9.61 -16.37
N THR A 321 28.05 -9.26 -15.87
CA THR A 321 27.86 -8.57 -14.58
C THR A 321 26.64 -9.13 -13.87
N ARG A 322 26.54 -8.90 -12.56
CA ARG A 322 25.41 -9.35 -11.73
C ARG A 322 24.27 -8.34 -11.71
N LEU A 323 24.56 -7.04 -11.77
CA LEU A 323 23.56 -5.99 -11.58
C LEU A 323 23.68 -4.92 -12.66
N LEU A 324 22.59 -4.73 -13.41
CA LEU A 324 22.41 -3.59 -14.30
C LEU A 324 21.15 -2.81 -13.93
N VAL A 325 21.27 -1.49 -13.98
CA VAL A 325 20.15 -0.57 -13.79
C VAL A 325 19.93 0.27 -15.05
N SER A 326 18.68 0.67 -15.29
CA SER A 326 18.39 1.61 -16.38
C SER A 326 18.95 3.00 -16.10
N GLU A 327 19.11 3.81 -17.15
CA GLU A 327 19.52 5.20 -17.03
C GLU A 327 18.65 6.01 -16.05
N LYS A 328 17.33 5.77 -16.04
CA LYS A 328 16.42 6.45 -15.10
C LYS A 328 16.75 6.14 -13.65
N VAL A 329 17.04 4.87 -13.33
CA VAL A 329 17.43 4.46 -11.98
C VAL A 329 18.76 5.13 -11.63
N TYR A 330 19.76 5.01 -12.52
CA TYR A 330 21.09 5.58 -12.31
C TYR A 330 21.03 7.09 -12.03
N GLU A 331 20.30 7.86 -12.83
CA GLU A 331 20.20 9.31 -12.65
C GLU A 331 19.58 9.71 -11.29
N ILE A 332 18.66 8.90 -10.76
CA ILE A 332 18.05 9.10 -9.44
C ILE A 332 19.04 8.80 -8.31
N VAL A 333 19.84 7.73 -8.43
CA VAL A 333 20.67 7.23 -7.32
C VAL A 333 22.18 7.54 -7.43
N LYS A 334 22.65 8.17 -8.52
CA LYS A 334 24.08 8.35 -8.84
C LYS A 334 24.94 8.95 -7.72
N ASP A 335 24.36 9.83 -6.90
CA ASP A 335 25.08 10.46 -5.79
C ASP A 335 25.34 9.48 -4.63
N TRP A 336 24.58 8.40 -4.56
CA TRP A 336 24.58 7.41 -3.48
C TRP A 336 25.22 6.09 -3.86
N ILE A 337 25.66 5.89 -5.10
CA ILE A 337 26.19 4.61 -5.59
C ILE A 337 27.59 4.73 -6.17
N VAL A 338 28.31 3.63 -6.19
CA VAL A 338 29.55 3.47 -6.94
C VAL A 338 29.21 2.80 -8.28
N LYS A 339 29.38 3.56 -9.36
CA LYS A 339 29.13 3.11 -10.73
C LYS A 339 30.30 2.27 -11.24
N GLY A 340 30.01 1.13 -11.85
CA GLY A 340 30.94 0.33 -12.64
C GLY A 340 30.92 0.73 -14.12
N ARG A 341 30.83 -0.27 -15.01
CA ARG A 341 30.80 -0.09 -16.46
C ARG A 341 29.45 0.47 -16.96
N THR A 342 29.48 1.12 -18.11
CA THR A 342 28.29 1.56 -18.85
C THR A 342 28.18 0.73 -20.14
N PHE A 343 26.99 0.26 -20.45
CA PHE A 343 26.72 -0.53 -21.66
C PHE A 343 25.61 0.12 -22.47
N GLU A 344 25.77 0.09 -23.80
CA GLU A 344 24.71 0.43 -24.75
C GLU A 344 24.12 -0.87 -25.32
N THR A 345 22.81 -1.04 -25.19
CA THR A 345 22.12 -2.27 -25.59
C THR A 345 20.83 -1.96 -26.35
N LYS A 346 20.50 -2.83 -27.31
CA LYS A 346 19.16 -2.88 -27.90
C LYS A 346 18.32 -3.83 -27.06
N LEU A 347 17.35 -3.30 -26.35
CA LEU A 347 16.38 -4.12 -25.64
C LEU A 347 15.47 -4.79 -26.66
N LYS A 348 15.36 -6.12 -26.63
CA LYS A 348 14.52 -6.91 -27.54
C LYS A 348 13.12 -6.26 -27.65
N GLY A 349 12.54 -6.18 -28.84
CA GLY A 349 11.19 -5.62 -29.02
C GLY A 349 11.02 -4.13 -28.68
N LYS A 350 12.10 -3.37 -28.44
CA LYS A 350 12.08 -1.91 -28.30
C LYS A 350 12.86 -1.25 -29.42
N THR A 351 12.44 -0.06 -29.81
CA THR A 351 13.13 0.76 -30.81
C THR A 351 14.19 1.63 -30.14
N GLY A 352 15.36 1.74 -30.76
CA GLY A 352 16.48 2.55 -30.26
C GLY A 352 17.50 1.78 -29.42
N THR A 353 18.51 2.52 -28.97
CA THR A 353 19.61 2.03 -28.12
C THR A 353 19.41 2.60 -26.72
N TYR A 354 19.64 1.77 -25.71
CA TYR A 354 19.44 2.11 -24.30
C TYR A 354 20.75 1.99 -23.53
N LYS A 355 21.02 2.96 -22.65
CA LYS A 355 22.13 2.90 -21.71
C LYS A 355 21.71 2.17 -20.44
N VAL A 356 22.55 1.25 -20.01
CA VAL A 356 22.43 0.54 -18.73
C VAL A 356 23.75 0.64 -17.97
N TYR A 357 23.65 0.66 -16.65
CA TYR A 357 24.76 0.98 -15.77
C TYR A 357 24.97 -0.16 -14.78
N GLU A 358 26.20 -0.63 -14.68
CA GLU A 358 26.62 -1.56 -13.64
C GLU A 358 26.79 -0.79 -12.33
N ILE A 359 26.29 -1.37 -11.24
CA ILE A 359 26.37 -0.81 -9.89
C ILE A 359 27.20 -1.77 -9.03
N LEU A 360 28.24 -1.23 -8.38
CA LEU A 360 29.19 -2.01 -7.60
C LEU A 360 28.89 -1.99 -6.10
N SER A 361 28.46 -0.84 -5.58
CA SER A 361 28.11 -0.68 -4.16
C SER A 361 27.26 0.58 -3.94
N VAL A 362 26.68 0.68 -2.74
CA VAL A 362 26.10 1.92 -2.22
C VAL A 362 27.15 2.62 -1.37
N LYS A 363 27.27 3.95 -1.51
CA LYS A 363 28.17 4.76 -0.69
C LYS A 363 27.63 4.81 0.75
N PRO A 364 28.48 4.64 1.77
CA PRO A 364 28.06 4.87 3.14
C PRO A 364 27.70 6.35 3.31
N SER A 365 26.52 6.63 3.87
CA SER A 365 26.08 8.01 4.14
C SER A 365 25.74 8.20 5.62
N PRO A 366 26.38 9.17 6.31
CA PRO A 366 26.01 9.57 7.66
C PRO A 366 24.61 10.23 7.74
N LYS A 367 24.04 10.63 6.60
CA LYS A 367 22.69 11.20 6.46
C LYS A 367 21.67 10.18 5.92
N GLU A 368 22.04 8.91 5.89
CA GLU A 368 21.11 7.83 5.57
C GLU A 368 19.93 7.89 6.54
N ASN A 369 18.74 7.61 6.03
CA ASN A 369 17.53 7.64 6.85
C ASN A 369 17.68 6.60 7.98
N SER A 370 18.01 7.06 9.19
CA SER A 370 18.21 6.20 10.36
C SER A 370 16.98 5.35 10.66
N TRP A 371 15.80 5.77 10.23
CA TRP A 371 14.60 4.94 10.30
C TRP A 371 14.67 3.69 9.44
N GLU A 372 15.10 3.81 8.18
CA GLU A 372 15.21 2.67 7.27
C GLU A 372 16.29 1.70 7.74
N GLU A 373 17.46 2.23 8.12
CA GLU A 373 18.54 1.40 8.68
C GLU A 373 18.09 0.66 9.94
N THR A 374 17.36 1.33 10.83
CA THR A 374 16.78 0.72 12.03
C THR A 374 15.88 -0.47 11.66
N LYS A 375 15.00 -0.29 10.68
CA LYS A 375 14.14 -1.38 10.19
C LYS A 375 14.96 -2.54 9.64
N TYR A 376 16.04 -2.28 8.89
CA TYR A 376 16.90 -3.34 8.35
C TYR A 376 17.60 -4.13 9.45
N ARG A 377 18.15 -3.46 10.47
CA ARG A 377 18.82 -4.12 11.61
C ARG A 377 17.85 -4.94 12.45
N ILE A 378 16.64 -4.41 12.67
CA ILE A 378 15.59 -5.15 13.37
C ILE A 378 15.15 -6.36 12.53
N TRP A 379 14.92 -6.19 11.23
CA TRP A 379 14.57 -7.28 10.32
C TRP A 379 15.58 -8.42 10.40
N ASP A 380 16.88 -8.14 10.31
CA ASP A 380 17.94 -9.15 10.39
C ASP A 380 18.01 -9.84 11.75
N SER A 381 17.52 -9.18 12.82
CA SER A 381 17.52 -9.73 14.18
C SER A 381 16.30 -10.60 14.50
N ILE A 382 15.24 -10.55 13.67
CA ILE A 382 14.04 -11.36 13.87
C ILE A 382 14.26 -12.76 13.29
N ASP A 383 14.27 -13.77 14.16
CA ASP A 383 14.04 -15.15 13.73
C ASP A 383 12.53 -15.34 13.50
N PRO A 384 12.07 -15.84 12.33
CA PRO A 384 10.65 -16.11 12.08
C PRO A 384 10.01 -17.02 13.14
N THR A 385 10.78 -17.94 13.73
CA THR A 385 10.32 -18.81 14.82
C THR A 385 10.12 -18.06 16.13
N GLU A 386 10.59 -16.81 16.24
CA GLU A 386 10.39 -15.96 17.42
C GLU A 386 9.42 -14.81 17.14
N ALA A 387 8.75 -14.77 15.97
CA ALA A 387 7.85 -13.68 15.59
C ALA A 387 6.74 -13.43 16.65
N GLY A 388 6.21 -14.49 17.26
CA GLY A 388 5.25 -14.37 18.35
C GLY A 388 5.81 -13.64 19.59
N ALA A 389 7.10 -13.83 19.91
CA ALA A 389 7.75 -13.12 21.02
C ALA A 389 7.93 -11.63 20.74
N TRP A 390 8.23 -11.26 19.48
CA TRP A 390 8.33 -9.86 19.06
C TRP A 390 6.99 -9.13 19.17
N ILE A 391 5.89 -9.74 18.73
CA ILE A 391 4.57 -9.10 18.84
C ILE A 391 4.10 -9.07 20.30
N ARG A 392 4.37 -10.14 21.08
CA ARG A 392 4.11 -10.16 22.52
C ARG A 392 4.85 -9.02 23.23
N MET A 393 6.11 -8.74 22.87
CA MET A 393 6.86 -7.61 23.40
C MET A 393 6.15 -6.29 23.13
N VAL A 394 5.62 -6.07 21.92
CA VAL A 394 4.86 -4.85 21.59
C VAL A 394 3.61 -4.73 22.44
N PHE A 395 2.86 -5.82 22.61
CA PHE A 395 1.69 -5.81 23.47
C PHE A 395 2.06 -5.47 24.93
N HIS A 396 3.07 -6.14 25.49
CA HIS A 396 3.56 -5.86 26.85
C HIS A 396 4.03 -4.40 26.99
N ALA A 397 4.73 -3.88 25.99
CA ALA A 397 5.19 -2.49 25.98
C ALA A 397 4.04 -1.48 25.86
N SER A 398 2.90 -1.89 25.28
CA SER A 398 1.68 -1.08 25.23
C SER A 398 0.85 -1.19 26.52
N ALA A 399 0.99 -2.27 27.30
CA ALA A 399 0.17 -2.56 28.48
C ALA A 399 0.62 -1.79 29.75
N ILE A 400 1.09 -0.55 29.58
CA ILE A 400 1.56 0.32 30.66
C ILE A 400 0.46 1.31 31.05
N PHE A 401 0.19 1.41 32.35
CA PHE A 401 -0.84 2.25 32.92
C PHE A 401 -0.30 3.14 34.03
N SER A 402 -0.88 4.34 34.18
CA SER A 402 -0.59 5.25 35.28
C SER A 402 -1.08 4.70 36.62
N ALA A 403 -0.79 5.43 37.72
CA ALA A 403 -1.32 5.10 39.05
C ALA A 403 -2.85 5.20 39.09
N GLU A 404 -3.44 6.09 38.29
CA GLU A 404 -4.88 6.33 38.10
C GLU A 404 -5.51 5.32 37.12
N GLU A 405 -4.77 4.32 36.66
CA GLU A 405 -5.17 3.34 35.63
C GLU A 405 -5.47 3.94 34.25
N GLU A 406 -4.88 5.08 33.92
CA GLU A 406 -4.92 5.63 32.57
C GLU A 406 -3.94 4.89 31.66
N TRP A 407 -4.37 4.54 30.45
CA TRP A 407 -3.55 3.81 29.48
C TRP A 407 -2.51 4.74 28.82
N LEU A 408 -1.22 4.48 29.08
CA LEU A 408 -0.11 5.32 28.63
C LEU A 408 0.45 4.92 27.25
N GLY A 409 0.16 3.70 26.80
CA GLY A 409 0.64 3.17 25.51
C GLY A 409 2.14 2.90 25.47
N ILE A 410 2.73 2.97 24.27
CA ILE A 410 4.17 2.70 24.04
C ILE A 410 4.99 3.96 24.29
N GLU A 411 5.54 4.06 25.49
CA GLU A 411 6.45 5.13 25.92
C GLU A 411 7.85 4.61 26.32
N GLY A 412 8.14 3.36 25.97
CA GLY A 412 9.47 2.77 26.16
C GLY A 412 9.79 2.34 27.59
N SER A 413 8.84 2.45 28.53
CA SER A 413 9.02 2.10 29.95
C SER A 413 9.40 0.62 30.18
N ILE A 414 9.00 -0.29 29.28
CA ILE A 414 9.36 -1.72 29.35
C ILE A 414 10.87 -1.99 29.41
N ARG A 415 11.71 -1.06 28.95
CA ARG A 415 13.18 -1.21 28.96
C ARG A 415 13.79 -1.11 30.35
N PHE A 416 13.10 -0.49 31.31
CA PHE A 416 13.65 -0.28 32.64
C PHE A 416 13.68 -1.60 33.42
N PRO A 417 14.76 -1.91 34.16
CA PRO A 417 14.89 -3.16 34.92
C PRO A 417 13.73 -3.44 35.88
N SER A 418 13.07 -2.40 36.42
CA SER A 418 11.90 -2.51 37.31
C SER A 418 10.67 -3.11 36.63
N ILE A 419 10.55 -2.98 35.31
CA ILE A 419 9.47 -3.55 34.50
C ILE A 419 9.98 -4.78 33.74
N LEU A 420 11.15 -4.68 33.10
CA LEU A 420 11.71 -5.75 32.26
C LEU A 420 11.93 -7.08 33.01
N ASN A 421 12.29 -7.02 34.30
CA ASN A 421 12.58 -8.21 35.10
C ASN A 421 11.34 -8.80 35.81
N GLN A 422 10.14 -8.29 35.54
CA GLN A 422 8.90 -8.90 36.03
C GLN A 422 8.64 -10.25 35.35
N GLU A 423 7.98 -11.20 36.04
CA GLU A 423 7.80 -12.58 35.56
C GLU A 423 7.07 -12.63 34.20
N ASP A 424 6.07 -11.76 34.00
CA ASP A 424 5.34 -11.67 32.74
C ASP A 424 6.25 -11.36 31.53
N ASN A 425 7.35 -10.64 31.76
CA ASN A 425 8.29 -10.21 30.71
C ASN A 425 9.42 -11.20 30.41
N LYS A 426 9.48 -12.33 31.13
CA LYS A 426 10.51 -13.36 30.93
C LYS A 426 10.58 -13.86 29.48
N GLY A 427 9.43 -13.96 28.81
CA GLY A 427 9.33 -14.41 27.41
C GLY A 427 9.67 -13.37 26.35
N VAL A 428 9.89 -12.10 26.73
CA VAL A 428 10.13 -10.99 25.77
C VAL A 428 11.42 -10.21 26.04
N LYS A 429 12.14 -10.56 27.12
CA LYS A 429 13.36 -9.86 27.55
C LYS A 429 14.44 -9.81 26.46
N LYS A 430 14.65 -10.93 25.76
CA LYS A 430 15.60 -11.03 24.64
C LYS A 430 15.33 -9.99 23.55
N GLN A 431 14.07 -9.77 23.19
CA GLN A 431 13.67 -8.83 22.14
C GLN A 431 13.95 -7.39 22.56
N VAL A 432 13.61 -7.03 23.81
CA VAL A 432 13.90 -5.69 24.36
C VAL A 432 15.40 -5.41 24.37
N GLU A 433 16.21 -6.34 24.89
CA GLU A 433 17.67 -6.22 24.93
C GLU A 433 18.29 -6.11 23.52
N THR A 434 17.73 -6.82 22.55
CA THR A 434 18.15 -6.73 21.15
C THR A 434 17.91 -5.33 20.57
N LEU A 435 16.75 -4.72 20.82
CA LEU A 435 16.47 -3.36 20.37
C LEU A 435 17.38 -2.32 21.05
N VAL A 436 17.65 -2.48 22.36
CA VAL A 436 18.59 -1.61 23.08
C VAL A 436 19.99 -1.70 22.46
N ARG A 437 20.48 -2.92 22.18
CA ARG A 437 21.79 -3.13 21.54
C ARG A 437 21.88 -2.46 20.17
N ILE A 438 20.88 -2.67 19.30
CA ILE A 438 20.83 -2.04 17.97
C ILE A 438 20.92 -0.52 18.10
N ARG A 439 20.15 0.06 19.02
CA ARG A 439 20.13 1.52 19.25
C ARG A 439 21.50 2.03 19.70
N GLU A 440 22.13 1.37 20.66
CA GLU A 440 23.47 1.74 21.16
C GLU A 440 24.56 1.63 20.08
N GLU A 441 24.50 0.61 19.22
CA GLU A 441 25.41 0.46 18.09
C GLU A 441 25.25 1.63 17.10
N MET A 442 24.02 2.01 16.77
CA MET A 442 23.74 3.15 15.89
C MET A 442 24.21 4.49 16.48
N GLU A 443 24.04 4.68 17.79
CA GLU A 443 24.55 5.86 18.50
C GLU A 443 26.10 5.92 18.47
N LYS A 444 26.78 4.77 18.67
CA LYS A 444 28.25 4.67 18.60
C LYS A 444 28.79 4.92 17.19
N GLU A 445 28.05 4.54 16.15
CA GLU A 445 28.38 4.82 14.75
C GLU A 445 28.21 6.31 14.39
N GLY A 446 27.66 7.14 15.27
CA GLY A 446 27.46 8.57 15.03
C GLY A 446 26.36 8.86 14.01
N ARG A 447 25.35 7.98 13.87
CA ARG A 447 24.24 8.21 12.95
C ARG A 447 23.34 9.35 13.41
N TRP A 448 22.90 10.18 12.47
CA TRP A 448 22.01 11.30 12.72
C TRP A 448 20.59 10.81 13.05
N GLU A 449 19.93 11.36 14.08
CA GLU A 449 18.52 11.04 14.42
C GLU A 449 18.23 9.54 14.64
N VAL A 450 18.98 8.88 15.52
CA VAL A 450 18.66 7.49 15.93
C VAL A 450 17.24 7.46 16.54
N PRO A 451 16.33 6.58 16.06
CA PRO A 451 14.96 6.50 16.57
C PRO A 451 14.87 6.21 18.07
N SER A 452 13.75 6.61 18.68
CA SER A 452 13.45 6.23 20.07
C SER A 452 13.25 4.72 20.18
N LEU A 453 13.49 4.15 21.37
CA LEU A 453 13.20 2.75 21.60
C LEU A 453 11.70 2.46 21.44
N SER A 454 10.85 3.43 21.77
CA SER A 454 9.40 3.36 21.54
C SER A 454 9.05 3.19 20.06
N ASP A 455 9.72 3.92 19.16
CA ASP A 455 9.57 3.73 17.72
C ASP A 455 10.10 2.37 17.26
N MET A 456 11.25 1.94 17.81
CA MET A 456 11.83 0.63 17.52
C MET A 456 10.92 -0.53 17.96
N ILE A 457 10.31 -0.44 19.14
CA ILE A 457 9.34 -1.42 19.63
C ILE A 457 8.15 -1.46 18.67
N ALA A 458 7.53 -0.32 18.37
CA ALA A 458 6.36 -0.24 17.51
C ALA A 458 6.60 -0.85 16.12
N VAL A 459 7.75 -0.56 15.49
CA VAL A 459 8.07 -1.12 14.17
C VAL A 459 8.49 -2.58 14.23
N SER A 460 9.13 -3.04 15.32
CA SER A 460 9.60 -4.43 15.42
C SER A 460 8.47 -5.47 15.33
N GLY A 461 7.32 -5.22 15.94
CA GLY A 461 6.16 -6.11 15.82
C GLY A 461 5.57 -6.12 14.41
N SER A 462 5.53 -4.97 13.72
CA SER A 462 5.12 -4.90 12.31
C SER A 462 6.05 -5.72 11.41
N LEU A 463 7.37 -5.58 11.60
CA LEU A 463 8.36 -6.36 10.87
C LEU A 463 8.25 -7.86 11.18
N ALA A 464 7.96 -8.23 12.45
CA ALA A 464 7.77 -9.62 12.83
C ALA A 464 6.51 -10.23 12.19
N VAL A 465 5.40 -9.50 12.14
CA VAL A 465 4.17 -9.90 11.42
C VAL A 465 4.49 -10.13 9.95
N GLN A 466 5.16 -9.17 9.31
CA GLN A 466 5.53 -9.27 7.90
C GLN A 466 6.47 -10.46 7.64
N LYS A 467 7.47 -10.68 8.50
CA LYS A 467 8.43 -11.78 8.37
C LYS A 467 7.78 -13.16 8.58
N ALA A 468 6.69 -13.21 9.36
CA ALA A 468 5.84 -14.37 9.52
C ALA A 468 4.80 -14.55 8.39
N GLY A 469 4.86 -13.76 7.32
CA GLY A 469 3.96 -13.86 6.16
C GLY A 469 2.64 -13.07 6.30
N GLY A 470 2.49 -12.27 7.35
CA GLY A 470 1.34 -11.40 7.56
C GLY A 470 1.41 -10.09 6.73
N PRO A 471 0.46 -9.16 6.96
CA PRO A 471 0.42 -7.91 6.23
C PRO A 471 1.61 -7.00 6.54
N SER A 472 2.00 -6.17 5.56
CA SER A 472 2.94 -5.06 5.78
C SER A 472 2.22 -3.91 6.49
N ILE A 473 2.59 -3.63 7.73
CA ILE A 473 1.92 -2.60 8.56
C ILE A 473 2.80 -1.33 8.59
N PRO A 474 2.42 -0.24 7.92
CA PRO A 474 3.23 0.97 7.89
C PRO A 474 3.22 1.65 9.27
N ILE A 475 4.42 1.82 9.86
CA ILE A 475 4.63 2.53 11.13
C ILE A 475 5.39 3.83 10.86
N LEU A 476 4.85 4.94 11.38
CA LEU A 476 5.51 6.24 11.33
C LEU A 476 6.32 6.47 12.62
N PRO A 477 7.55 7.01 12.53
CA PRO A 477 8.35 7.38 13.70
C PRO A 477 7.81 8.66 14.36
N GLY A 478 8.32 9.00 15.54
CA GLY A 478 8.00 10.21 16.30
C GLY A 478 7.62 9.97 17.76
N ARG A 479 7.67 8.73 18.25
CA ARG A 479 7.44 8.43 19.67
C ARG A 479 8.61 8.94 20.50
N LYS A 480 8.32 9.32 21.74
CA LYS A 480 9.32 9.75 22.71
C LYS A 480 9.43 8.69 23.80
N ASP A 481 10.67 8.35 24.14
CA ASP A 481 10.93 7.51 25.29
C ASP A 481 10.70 8.32 26.58
N SER A 482 9.98 7.72 27.53
CA SER A 482 9.88 8.27 28.88
C SER A 482 11.24 8.23 29.57
N GLU A 483 11.61 9.27 30.31
CA GLU A 483 12.92 9.36 30.99
C GLU A 483 13.03 8.41 32.19
N TYR A 484 11.91 8.02 32.78
CA TYR A 484 11.80 7.15 33.96
C TYR A 484 10.63 6.17 33.77
N PRO A 485 10.54 5.07 34.55
CA PRO A 485 9.38 4.19 34.49
C PRO A 485 8.14 4.93 35.01
N SER A 486 7.31 5.44 34.09
CA SER A 486 6.16 6.33 34.38
C SER A 486 4.89 5.60 34.79
N GLY A 487 4.86 4.27 34.69
CA GLY A 487 3.68 3.47 35.02
C GLY A 487 4.00 2.05 35.44
N ARG A 488 2.94 1.27 35.66
CA ARG A 488 3.01 -0.18 35.93
C ARG A 488 2.41 -0.95 34.75
N MET A 489 2.96 -2.12 34.50
CA MET A 489 2.38 -3.04 33.53
C MET A 489 1.16 -3.74 34.15
N LEU A 490 0.04 -3.77 33.44
CA LEU A 490 -1.15 -4.53 33.83
C LEU A 490 -1.42 -5.55 32.72
N MET A 491 -1.56 -6.83 33.08
CA MET A 491 -1.82 -7.92 32.13
C MET A 491 -3.26 -8.42 32.25
N PRO A 492 -3.90 -8.83 31.13
CA PRO A 492 -5.17 -9.53 31.20
C PRO A 492 -4.99 -10.89 31.89
N THR A 493 -6.01 -11.30 32.64
CA THR A 493 -6.06 -12.62 33.28
C THR A 493 -6.58 -13.68 32.32
N ASP A 494 -6.07 -14.92 32.41
CA ASP A 494 -6.62 -16.08 31.69
C ASP A 494 -7.97 -16.52 32.29
N SER A 495 -9.02 -15.75 31.98
CA SER A 495 -10.39 -15.98 32.46
C SER A 495 -11.21 -16.78 31.44
N PRO A 496 -12.07 -17.73 31.88
CA PRO A 496 -13.06 -18.37 31.02
C PRO A 496 -14.29 -17.48 30.72
N ASP A 497 -14.42 -16.29 31.32
CA ASP A 497 -15.48 -15.31 31.00
C ASP A 497 -14.94 -14.25 30.03
N ALA A 498 -15.48 -14.22 28.81
CA ALA A 498 -15.07 -13.26 27.78
C ALA A 498 -15.24 -11.80 28.23
N LYS A 499 -16.18 -11.52 29.16
CA LYS A 499 -16.40 -10.16 29.67
C LYS A 499 -15.18 -9.61 30.41
N ASP A 500 -14.33 -10.46 30.99
CA ASP A 500 -13.13 -10.00 31.68
C ASP A 500 -12.11 -9.43 30.71
N SER A 501 -11.86 -10.12 29.58
CA SER A 501 -10.98 -9.62 28.52
C SER A 501 -11.55 -8.36 27.89
N LEU A 502 -12.86 -8.33 27.59
CA LEU A 502 -13.52 -7.14 27.05
C LEU A 502 -13.39 -5.93 27.99
N ARG A 503 -13.58 -6.13 29.29
CA ARG A 503 -13.41 -5.08 30.30
C ARG A 503 -11.96 -4.62 30.40
N TYR A 504 -10.99 -5.53 30.32
CA TYR A 504 -9.58 -5.18 30.32
C TYR A 504 -9.24 -4.31 29.10
N PHE A 505 -9.54 -4.78 27.88
CA PHE A 505 -9.19 -4.06 26.65
C PHE A 505 -9.96 -2.75 26.49
N SER A 506 -11.15 -2.62 27.09
CA SER A 506 -11.86 -1.33 27.12
C SER A 506 -11.10 -0.24 27.89
N LYS A 507 -10.22 -0.61 28.85
CA LYS A 507 -9.34 0.37 29.53
C LYS A 507 -8.30 0.96 28.56
N MET A 508 -7.98 0.23 27.49
CA MET A 508 -7.12 0.67 26.39
C MET A 508 -7.94 1.34 25.27
N GLY A 509 -9.22 1.66 25.49
CA GLY A 509 -10.08 2.24 24.46
C GLY A 509 -10.35 1.30 23.26
N LEU A 510 -10.11 0.00 23.42
CA LEU A 510 -10.28 -0.99 22.37
C LEU A 510 -11.71 -1.56 22.36
N SER A 511 -12.22 -1.80 21.16
CA SER A 511 -13.56 -2.36 20.94
C SER A 511 -13.62 -3.88 21.15
N VAL A 512 -14.84 -4.45 21.12
CA VAL A 512 -15.06 -5.91 21.10
C VAL A 512 -14.33 -6.56 19.93
N ARG A 513 -14.37 -5.93 18.75
CA ARG A 513 -13.69 -6.41 17.54
C ARG A 513 -12.17 -6.40 17.72
N ASP A 514 -11.64 -5.34 18.34
CA ASP A 514 -10.21 -5.22 18.63
C ASP A 514 -9.72 -6.31 19.59
N THR A 515 -10.54 -6.68 20.57
CA THR A 515 -10.24 -7.80 21.49
C THR A 515 -10.13 -9.12 20.72
N VAL A 516 -11.08 -9.41 19.84
CA VAL A 516 -11.07 -10.63 19.01
C VAL A 516 -9.83 -10.67 18.11
N LEU A 517 -9.48 -9.54 17.49
CA LEU A 517 -8.29 -9.41 16.64
C LEU A 517 -6.98 -9.55 17.41
N LEU A 518 -6.87 -8.96 18.61
CA LEU A 518 -5.69 -9.07 19.47
C LEU A 518 -5.44 -10.52 19.88
N LEU A 519 -6.48 -11.25 20.26
CA LEU A 519 -6.36 -12.69 20.55
C LEU A 519 -6.05 -13.50 19.28
N GLY A 520 -6.49 -13.03 18.11
CA GLY A 520 -6.10 -13.57 16.79
C GLY A 520 -4.59 -13.66 16.55
N VAL A 521 -3.79 -12.83 17.23
CA VAL A 521 -2.32 -12.87 17.16
C VAL A 521 -1.75 -14.17 17.70
N HIS A 522 -2.49 -14.89 18.57
CA HIS A 522 -2.11 -16.23 19.01
C HIS A 522 -2.03 -17.25 17.86
N THR A 523 -2.39 -16.88 16.62
CA THR A 523 -1.97 -17.64 15.44
C THR A 523 -0.44 -17.88 15.41
N LEU A 524 0.32 -16.96 15.99
CA LEU A 524 1.77 -17.06 16.21
C LEU A 524 2.13 -17.48 17.64
N GLY A 525 3.19 -18.28 17.73
CA GLY A 525 3.90 -18.53 18.97
C GLY A 525 3.39 -19.72 19.80
N TRP A 526 3.81 -19.72 21.07
CA TRP A 526 3.60 -20.82 22.01
C TRP A 526 3.26 -20.28 23.39
N HIS A 527 2.55 -21.09 24.15
CA HIS A 527 2.41 -20.97 25.60
C HIS A 527 2.99 -22.22 26.29
N SER A 528 2.79 -22.34 27.60
CA SER A 528 3.40 -23.39 28.41
C SER A 528 3.02 -24.82 28.01
N LYS A 529 1.89 -25.04 27.31
CA LYS A 529 1.43 -26.37 26.88
C LYS A 529 1.68 -26.68 25.40
N GLY A 530 2.28 -25.76 24.64
CA GLY A 530 2.54 -25.93 23.20
C GLY A 530 2.14 -24.73 22.35
N SER A 531 2.08 -24.93 21.04
CA SER A 531 1.61 -23.92 20.10
C SER A 531 0.09 -23.81 20.11
N PHE A 532 -0.42 -22.62 19.78
CA PHE A 532 -1.85 -22.39 19.61
C PHE A 532 -2.41 -23.00 18.33
N THR A 533 -1.61 -23.02 17.25
CA THR A 533 -1.97 -23.56 15.92
C THR A 533 -0.96 -24.60 15.45
N ASP A 534 -1.26 -25.31 14.37
CA ASP A 534 -0.29 -26.19 13.67
C ASP A 534 0.80 -25.43 12.92
N THR A 535 0.63 -24.11 12.72
CA THR A 535 1.56 -23.26 11.97
C THR A 535 2.02 -22.06 12.80
N PRO A 536 2.71 -22.26 13.95
CA PRO A 536 2.99 -21.19 14.93
C PRO A 536 3.95 -20.10 14.44
N ASN A 537 4.52 -20.26 13.25
CA ASN A 537 5.46 -19.31 12.63
C ASN A 537 4.83 -18.53 11.48
N LEU A 538 3.56 -18.80 11.16
CA LEU A 538 2.84 -18.15 10.06
C LEU A 538 1.73 -17.27 10.61
N PHE A 539 1.76 -15.99 10.25
CA PHE A 539 0.69 -15.07 10.60
C PHE A 539 -0.45 -15.26 9.59
N ASN A 540 -1.47 -16.03 9.97
CA ASN A 540 -2.61 -16.38 9.13
C ASN A 540 -3.89 -16.48 9.96
N ASN A 541 -5.03 -16.80 9.35
CA ASN A 541 -6.30 -16.92 10.06
C ASN A 541 -6.56 -18.28 10.75
N HIS A 542 -5.57 -19.16 10.87
CA HIS A 542 -5.75 -20.51 11.44
C HIS A 542 -6.21 -20.49 12.89
N TYR A 543 -5.78 -19.50 13.69
CA TYR A 543 -6.32 -19.31 15.04
C TYR A 543 -7.86 -19.33 15.07
N PHE A 544 -8.52 -18.57 14.19
CA PHE A 544 -9.98 -18.52 14.17
C PHE A 544 -10.61 -19.81 13.65
N ARG A 545 -9.95 -20.48 12.70
CA ARG A 545 -10.41 -21.76 12.15
C ARG A 545 -10.33 -22.87 13.19
N ASP A 546 -9.20 -23.00 13.86
CA ASP A 546 -8.95 -24.02 14.88
C ASP A 546 -9.90 -23.81 16.07
N LEU A 547 -10.10 -22.55 16.48
CA LEU A 547 -11.06 -22.20 17.53
C LEU A 547 -12.47 -22.68 17.21
N LEU A 548 -12.93 -22.56 15.96
CA LEU A 548 -14.25 -23.04 15.54
C LEU A 548 -14.32 -24.56 15.31
N LEU A 549 -13.24 -25.17 14.82
CA LEU A 549 -13.21 -26.58 14.42
C LEU A 549 -13.11 -27.52 15.61
N ASP A 550 -12.19 -27.25 16.54
CA ASP A 550 -11.94 -28.12 17.69
C ASP A 550 -12.38 -27.50 19.03
N GLY A 551 -12.83 -26.24 19.02
CA GLY A 551 -13.18 -25.50 20.23
C GLY A 551 -11.99 -24.86 20.93
N GLY A 552 -10.84 -24.74 20.26
CA GLY A 552 -9.61 -24.16 20.80
C GLY A 552 -8.95 -25.07 21.84
N ILE A 553 -8.83 -26.37 21.56
CA ILE A 553 -8.27 -27.36 22.51
C ILE A 553 -6.86 -26.97 22.94
N ARG A 554 -6.09 -26.40 22.01
CA ARG A 554 -4.71 -25.94 22.24
C ARG A 554 -4.62 -24.53 22.81
N MET A 555 -5.73 -23.81 22.94
CA MET A 555 -5.74 -22.38 23.30
C MET A 555 -5.96 -22.15 24.80
N LEU A 556 -5.86 -20.91 25.26
CA LEU A 556 -6.09 -20.53 26.66
C LEU A 556 -7.59 -20.47 26.98
N ALA A 557 -7.95 -20.33 28.27
CA ALA A 557 -9.36 -20.20 28.65
C ALA A 557 -9.97 -18.92 28.08
N THR A 558 -9.20 -17.84 28.07
CA THR A 558 -9.58 -16.56 27.45
C THR A 558 -9.86 -16.67 25.94
N ASP A 559 -9.08 -17.45 25.20
CA ASP A 559 -9.32 -17.64 23.77
C ASP A 559 -10.65 -18.39 23.53
N ARG A 560 -10.87 -19.48 24.26
CA ARG A 560 -12.11 -20.28 24.19
C ARG A 560 -13.34 -19.48 24.59
N ALA A 561 -13.18 -18.52 25.52
CA ALA A 561 -14.26 -17.67 25.98
C ALA A 561 -14.89 -16.85 24.84
N LEU A 562 -14.15 -16.56 23.76
CA LEU A 562 -14.69 -15.87 22.57
C LEU A 562 -15.88 -16.58 21.92
N LEU A 563 -16.02 -17.90 22.11
CA LEU A 563 -17.16 -18.65 21.59
C LEU A 563 -18.40 -18.55 22.50
N GLY A 564 -18.25 -18.01 23.72
CA GLY A 564 -19.30 -17.92 24.72
C GLY A 564 -20.27 -16.75 24.54
N LEU A 565 -19.90 -15.73 23.76
CA LEU A 565 -20.78 -14.60 23.41
C LEU A 565 -21.09 -14.62 21.91
N GLU A 566 -22.36 -14.39 21.56
CA GLU A 566 -22.81 -14.43 20.16
C GLU A 566 -22.10 -13.38 19.29
N GLU A 567 -21.86 -12.19 19.84
CA GLU A 567 -21.19 -11.11 19.14
C GLU A 567 -19.73 -11.45 18.78
N THR A 568 -18.96 -11.97 19.72
CA THR A 568 -17.55 -12.36 19.49
C THR A 568 -17.46 -13.58 18.59
N LYS A 569 -18.37 -14.56 18.75
CA LYS A 569 -18.46 -15.75 17.90
C LYS A 569 -18.70 -15.39 16.43
N ARG A 570 -19.58 -14.42 16.16
CA ARG A 570 -19.81 -13.91 14.79
C ARG A 570 -18.53 -13.33 14.18
N MET A 571 -17.76 -12.56 14.96
CA MET A 571 -16.49 -11.99 14.49
C MET A 571 -15.43 -13.07 14.24
N VAL A 572 -15.34 -14.08 15.11
CA VAL A 572 -14.48 -15.26 14.88
C VAL A 572 -14.81 -15.95 13.56
N MET A 573 -16.11 -16.14 13.26
CA MET A 573 -16.54 -16.71 11.98
C MET A 573 -16.17 -15.83 10.78
N GLU A 574 -16.32 -14.50 10.89
CA GLU A 574 -15.92 -13.57 9.83
C GLU A 574 -14.43 -13.73 9.48
N TYR A 575 -13.54 -13.75 10.48
CA TYR A 575 -12.10 -13.86 10.25
C TYR A 575 -11.65 -15.28 9.85
N ALA A 576 -12.33 -16.32 10.29
CA ALA A 576 -12.08 -17.69 9.84
C ALA A 576 -12.38 -17.89 8.34
N LEU A 577 -13.35 -17.15 7.80
CA LEU A 577 -13.77 -17.24 6.40
C LEU A 577 -13.04 -16.27 5.46
N ASP A 578 -12.52 -15.16 5.98
CA ASP A 578 -11.92 -14.08 5.19
C ASP A 578 -10.60 -13.60 5.81
N GLU A 579 -9.50 -14.27 5.43
CA GLU A 579 -8.14 -13.90 5.86
C GLU A 579 -7.71 -12.49 5.39
N PRO A 580 -7.97 -12.07 4.13
CA PRO A 580 -7.71 -10.69 3.73
C PRO A 580 -8.37 -9.65 4.63
N ARG A 581 -9.61 -9.91 5.08
CA ARG A 581 -10.28 -9.04 6.05
C ARG A 581 -9.62 -9.07 7.43
N PHE A 582 -9.18 -10.24 7.90
CA PHE A 582 -8.38 -10.33 9.13
C PHE A 582 -7.11 -9.47 9.04
N TYR A 583 -6.37 -9.56 7.94
CA TYR A 583 -5.16 -8.75 7.73
C TYR A 583 -5.44 -7.25 7.70
N SER A 584 -6.52 -6.83 7.02
CA SER A 584 -6.93 -5.42 6.96
C SER A 584 -7.28 -4.89 8.36
N ASP A 585 -8.20 -5.57 9.05
CA ASP A 585 -8.67 -5.13 10.36
C ASP A 585 -7.53 -5.19 11.41
N PHE A 586 -6.64 -6.18 11.33
CA PHE A 586 -5.47 -6.28 12.20
C PHE A 586 -4.46 -5.15 11.95
N THR A 587 -4.26 -4.75 10.69
CA THR A 587 -3.39 -3.61 10.34
C THR A 587 -3.88 -2.33 11.02
N ASP A 588 -5.19 -2.06 10.97
CA ASP A 588 -5.80 -0.89 11.60
C ASP A 588 -5.76 -0.93 13.12
N LEU A 589 -5.99 -2.11 13.72
CA LEU A 589 -5.82 -2.34 15.14
C LEU A 589 -4.38 -2.08 15.58
N TYR A 590 -3.40 -2.71 14.92
CA TYR A 590 -2.00 -2.61 15.30
C TYR A 590 -1.54 -1.15 15.28
N ARG A 591 -1.94 -0.39 14.26
CA ARG A 591 -1.66 1.04 14.19
C ARG A 591 -2.26 1.82 15.36
N ARG A 592 -3.53 1.60 15.70
CA ARG A 592 -4.16 2.26 16.86
C ARG A 592 -3.48 1.90 18.18
N LEU A 593 -3.08 0.63 18.34
CA LEU A 593 -2.36 0.15 19.51
C LEU A 593 -1.03 0.89 19.71
N VAL A 594 -0.34 1.25 18.62
CA VAL A 594 1.00 1.84 18.69
C VAL A 594 1.05 3.35 18.41
N GLU A 595 0.04 4.00 17.81
CA GLU A 595 0.07 5.42 17.35
C GLU A 595 -0.67 6.43 18.27
N GLN A 596 -1.10 5.99 19.46
CA GLN A 596 -2.07 6.66 20.36
C GLN A 596 -1.89 8.19 20.57
N LYS A 597 -0.67 8.72 20.76
CA LYS A 597 -0.44 10.15 21.05
C LYS A 597 -0.60 11.12 19.87
N ARG A 598 -0.85 10.63 18.66
CA ARG A 598 -0.95 11.48 17.46
C ARG A 598 -2.38 11.90 17.12
N LEU A 599 -3.39 11.13 17.57
CA LEU A 599 -4.80 11.35 17.21
C LEU A 599 -5.48 12.47 18.02
N GLU A 600 -4.84 12.97 19.08
CA GLU A 600 -5.37 14.09 19.86
C GLU A 600 -4.85 15.46 19.40
N GLU A 601 -3.85 15.50 18.50
CA GLU A 601 -3.23 16.74 17.98
C GLU A 601 -3.51 17.02 16.49
N SER A 602 -4.39 16.23 15.85
CA SER A 602 -4.88 16.42 14.47
C SER A 602 -6.39 16.60 14.44
#